data_AF-A0A1X2G4R1-F1
#
_entry.id   AF-A0A1X2G4R1-F1
#
_cell.length_a   1.000
_cell.length_b   1.000
_cell.length_c   1.000
_cell.angle_alpha   90.00
_cell.angle_beta   90.00
_cell.angle_gamma   90.00
#
_symmetry.space_group_name_H-M   'P 1'
#
loop_
_entity.id
_entity.type
_entity.pdbx_description
1 polymer ?
#
loop_
_entity_poly.entity_id
_entity_poly.type
_entity_poly.pdbx_seq_one_letter_code
_entity_poly.pdbx_strand_id
1 'polypeptide(L)'
;MDPLLIHKVDRYVSIGGSVIEDIGRHGTPADLDPLYLNNRIVRDESDQFHITLVNPIELSKKCLQHNIAPGKTESFIQTLIQQWTTAFGPPSTWEHPVDLGLGVLRKCPVYDAPKRPKLTKRQKRAIKAKREELESSTDHALDEQQIEQALQQYEDQLRRAGGMETAAEPVLRTPGCTTYYRVISWPFGQRLRASMDLPPVSFHITIGFDPKDIHLDKGPATLALLQQTEPLDDPVPLYRLATHATAYTSDILFLTRYFNACSINDVEHLTGKKRERKVKSKVGDDCVISFFL
;
A
#
# COMPACT_ATOMS: atom_id res chain seq x y z
N MET A 1 -16.30 15.39 26.44
CA MET A 1 -15.60 14.65 25.38
C MET A 1 -16.15 15.19 24.08
N ASP A 2 -15.26 15.60 23.20
CA ASP A 2 -15.66 16.21 21.93
C ASP A 2 -16.18 15.12 20.96
N PRO A 3 -17.30 15.37 20.26
CA PRO A 3 -18.06 14.31 19.62
C PRO A 3 -17.51 13.90 18.25
N LEU A 4 -17.70 12.63 17.89
CA LEU A 4 -17.66 12.19 16.49
C LEU A 4 -18.78 12.92 15.72
N LEU A 5 -18.49 13.29 14.47
CA LEU A 5 -19.44 13.96 13.59
C LEU A 5 -19.57 13.17 12.29
N ILE A 6 -20.79 12.95 11.82
CA ILE A 6 -21.01 12.37 10.50
C ILE A 6 -21.02 13.51 9.48
N HIS A 7 -20.09 13.45 8.54
CA HIS A 7 -20.04 14.38 7.43
C HIS A 7 -20.59 13.72 6.17
N LYS A 8 -21.46 14.47 5.50
CA LYS A 8 -21.78 14.27 4.09
C LYS A 8 -20.71 15.00 3.29
N VAL A 9 -20.04 14.29 2.39
CA VAL A 9 -19.19 14.92 1.37
C VAL A 9 -19.67 14.39 0.04
N ASP A 10 -20.42 15.20 -0.71
CA ASP A 10 -21.05 14.98 -2.03
C ASP A 10 -21.37 13.55 -2.47
N ARG A 11 -20.36 12.70 -2.60
CA ARG A 11 -20.43 11.34 -3.13
C ARG A 11 -20.14 10.24 -2.10
N TYR A 12 -19.86 10.54 -0.85
CA TYR A 12 -19.54 9.54 0.17
C TYR A 12 -20.04 9.94 1.57
N VAL A 13 -20.08 8.94 2.46
CA VAL A 13 -20.40 9.14 3.89
C VAL A 13 -19.13 8.97 4.69
N SER A 14 -18.81 9.93 5.54
CA SER A 14 -17.59 9.92 6.35
C SER A 14 -17.84 10.35 7.79
N ILE A 15 -16.86 10.07 8.63
CA ILE A 15 -16.86 10.44 10.04
C ILE A 15 -15.64 11.32 10.28
N GLY A 16 -15.86 12.45 10.92
CA GLY A 16 -14.85 13.40 11.37
C GLY A 16 -15.14 13.78 12.82
N GLY A 17 -14.75 15.00 13.18
CA GLY A 17 -14.78 15.48 14.56
C GLY A 17 -13.42 15.39 15.23
N SER A 18 -13.32 15.97 16.41
CA SER A 18 -12.07 16.14 17.17
C SER A 18 -11.27 14.85 17.36
N VAL A 19 -11.93 13.72 17.64
CA VAL A 19 -11.25 12.44 17.83
C VAL A 19 -10.51 12.02 16.56
N ILE A 20 -11.11 12.24 15.40
CA ILE A 20 -10.50 11.92 14.10
C ILE A 20 -9.40 12.92 13.76
N GLU A 21 -9.62 14.20 14.06
CA GLU A 21 -8.59 15.25 13.94
C GLU A 21 -7.37 14.94 14.79
N ASP A 22 -7.57 14.54 16.04
CA ASP A 22 -6.50 14.22 16.98
C ASP A 22 -5.70 13.03 16.46
N ILE A 23 -6.36 11.95 16.02
CA ILE A 23 -5.64 10.80 15.43
C ILE A 23 -4.85 11.23 14.19
N GLY A 24 -5.46 12.02 13.31
CA GLY A 24 -4.81 12.53 12.09
C GLY A 24 -3.57 13.37 12.40
N ARG A 25 -3.68 14.32 13.33
CA ARG A 25 -2.59 15.26 13.69
C ARG A 25 -1.45 14.58 14.43
N HIS A 26 -1.74 13.82 15.50
CA HIS A 26 -0.73 13.10 16.28
C HIS A 26 -0.01 12.04 15.44
N GLY A 27 -0.63 11.61 14.35
CA GLY A 27 -0.11 10.59 13.46
C GLY A 27 0.85 11.07 12.37
N THR A 28 1.10 12.38 12.26
CA THR A 28 1.90 12.97 11.18
C THR A 28 3.40 12.67 11.38
N PRO A 29 4.06 11.97 10.44
CA PRO A 29 5.50 11.75 10.51
C PRO A 29 6.27 13.08 10.51
N ALA A 30 7.34 13.17 11.32
CA ALA A 30 8.16 14.37 11.40
C ALA A 30 8.89 14.70 10.07
N ASP A 31 9.10 13.69 9.24
CA ASP A 31 9.72 13.77 7.92
C ASP A 31 8.70 13.83 6.77
N LEU A 32 7.40 14.01 7.07
CA LEU A 32 6.39 14.16 6.03
C LEU A 32 6.63 15.44 5.24
N ASP A 33 6.86 15.29 3.93
CA ASP A 33 6.95 16.43 3.02
C ASP A 33 5.63 17.24 3.07
N PRO A 34 5.66 18.55 3.36
CA PRO A 34 4.47 19.41 3.36
C PRO A 34 3.65 19.33 2.06
N LEU A 35 4.28 19.02 0.93
CA LEU A 35 3.59 18.80 -0.34
C LEU A 35 2.58 17.65 -0.26
N TYR A 36 2.91 16.56 0.44
CA TYR A 36 2.03 15.40 0.57
C TYR A 36 0.79 15.70 1.39
N LEU A 37 0.96 16.49 2.46
CA LEU A 37 -0.16 17.01 3.24
C LEU A 37 -1.03 17.94 2.39
N ASN A 38 -0.41 18.87 1.65
CA ASN A 38 -1.12 19.79 0.76
C ASN A 38 -1.91 19.05 -0.33
N ASN A 39 -1.37 17.97 -0.90
CA ASN A 39 -2.10 17.14 -1.87
C ASN A 39 -3.38 16.56 -1.28
N ARG A 40 -3.36 16.14 0.00
CA ARG A 40 -4.55 15.69 0.71
C ARG A 40 -5.56 16.80 0.89
N ILE A 41 -5.13 17.98 1.33
CA ILE A 41 -6.01 19.14 1.52
C ILE A 41 -6.69 19.54 0.21
N VAL A 42 -5.94 19.58 -0.89
CA VAL A 42 -6.46 19.91 -2.22
C VAL A 42 -7.45 18.84 -2.71
N ARG A 43 -7.14 17.54 -2.52
CA ARG A 43 -8.04 16.44 -2.91
C ARG A 43 -9.36 16.46 -2.14
N ASP A 44 -9.28 16.69 -0.84
CA ASP A 44 -10.44 16.62 0.07
C ASP A 44 -11.19 17.95 0.16
N GLU A 45 -10.65 19.02 -0.45
CA GLU A 45 -11.15 20.40 -0.34
C GLU A 45 -11.35 20.83 1.14
N SER A 46 -10.52 20.28 2.03
CA SER A 46 -10.63 20.45 3.47
C SER A 46 -9.31 20.17 4.17
N ASP A 47 -9.01 20.93 5.22
CA ASP A 47 -7.91 20.66 6.14
C ASP A 47 -8.27 19.61 7.20
N GLN A 48 -9.55 19.24 7.29
CA GLN A 48 -10.05 18.25 8.23
C GLN A 48 -9.77 16.81 7.77
N PHE A 49 -9.53 15.96 8.76
CA PHE A 49 -9.37 14.53 8.62
C PHE A 49 -10.73 13.83 8.74
N HIS A 50 -10.86 12.73 8.00
CA HIS A 50 -12.07 11.91 8.03
C HIS A 50 -11.76 10.43 7.83
N ILE A 51 -12.68 9.58 8.27
CA ILE A 51 -12.75 8.16 7.93
C ILE A 51 -13.92 7.96 6.99
N THR A 52 -13.69 7.39 5.81
CA THR A 52 -14.76 7.03 4.88
C THR A 52 -15.51 5.79 5.39
N LEU A 53 -16.80 5.93 5.70
CA LEU A 53 -17.68 4.81 6.05
C LEU A 53 -18.27 4.12 4.83
N VAL A 54 -18.66 4.89 3.81
CA VAL A 54 -19.25 4.39 2.56
C VAL A 54 -18.65 5.16 1.41
N ASN A 55 -17.90 4.49 0.53
CA ASN A 55 -17.24 5.15 -0.59
C ASN A 55 -18.21 5.45 -1.76
N PRO A 56 -17.82 6.27 -2.76
CA PRO A 56 -18.72 6.64 -3.85
C PRO A 56 -19.27 5.49 -4.69
N ILE A 57 -18.48 4.43 -4.88
CA ILE A 57 -18.91 3.26 -5.66
C ILE A 57 -19.94 2.46 -4.87
N GLU A 58 -19.71 2.25 -3.58
CA GLU A 58 -20.64 1.58 -2.66
C GLU A 58 -21.95 2.33 -2.55
N LEU A 59 -21.89 3.65 -2.35
CA LEU A 59 -23.07 4.49 -2.24
C LEU A 59 -23.89 4.48 -3.54
N SER A 60 -23.24 4.60 -4.70
CA SER A 60 -23.90 4.52 -6.00
C SER A 60 -24.63 3.18 -6.20
N LYS A 61 -23.98 2.07 -5.86
CA LYS A 61 -24.61 0.73 -5.89
C LYS A 61 -25.83 0.64 -4.96
N LYS A 62 -25.75 1.21 -3.76
CA LYS A 62 -26.86 1.22 -2.80
C LYS A 62 -28.02 2.09 -3.29
N CYS A 63 -27.75 3.27 -3.83
CA CYS A 63 -28.78 4.10 -4.46
C CYS A 63 -29.53 3.34 -5.56
N LEU A 64 -28.81 2.61 -6.42
CA LEU A 64 -29.42 1.79 -7.46
C LEU A 64 -30.29 0.65 -6.87
N GLN A 65 -29.79 -0.06 -5.86
CA GLN A 65 -30.54 -1.14 -5.18
C GLN A 65 -31.85 -0.65 -4.55
N HIS A 66 -31.88 0.59 -4.05
CA HIS A 66 -33.06 1.21 -3.44
C HIS A 66 -33.91 2.03 -4.43
N ASN A 67 -33.66 1.95 -5.74
CA ASN A 67 -34.34 2.72 -6.77
C ASN A 67 -34.32 4.25 -6.51
N ILE A 68 -33.23 4.76 -5.94
CA ILE A 68 -33.05 6.18 -5.67
C ILE A 68 -32.75 6.90 -6.99
N ALA A 69 -33.61 7.85 -7.35
CA ALA A 69 -33.46 8.64 -8.56
C ALA A 69 -32.16 9.48 -8.55
N PRO A 70 -31.54 9.76 -9.71
CA PRO A 70 -30.45 10.71 -9.81
C PRO A 70 -30.79 12.06 -9.16
N GLY A 71 -29.86 12.63 -8.39
CA GLY A 71 -30.08 13.86 -7.63
C GLY A 71 -30.81 13.67 -6.29
N LYS A 72 -31.26 12.46 -5.94
CA LYS A 72 -31.85 12.14 -4.62
C LYS A 72 -30.88 11.45 -3.65
N THR A 73 -29.62 11.25 -4.05
CA THR A 73 -28.57 10.64 -3.22
C THR A 73 -28.41 11.33 -1.86
N GLU A 74 -28.53 12.66 -1.82
CA GLU A 74 -28.43 13.41 -0.57
C GLU A 74 -29.53 13.07 0.43
N SER A 75 -30.79 13.03 -0.02
CA SER A 75 -31.92 12.65 0.83
C SER A 75 -31.80 11.21 1.31
N PHE A 76 -31.25 10.33 0.47
CA PHE A 76 -30.93 8.96 0.86
C PHE A 76 -29.85 8.90 1.95
N ILE A 77 -28.76 9.66 1.83
CA ILE A 77 -27.72 9.75 2.89
C ILE A 77 -28.32 10.29 4.20
N GLN A 78 -29.15 11.34 4.15
CA GLN A 78 -29.79 11.87 5.35
C GLN A 78 -30.70 10.83 6.03
N THR A 79 -31.46 10.08 5.23
CA THR A 79 -32.29 8.98 5.73
C THR A 79 -31.44 7.91 6.41
N LEU A 80 -30.31 7.53 5.80
CA LEU A 80 -29.36 6.57 6.36
C LEU A 80 -28.78 7.08 7.69
N ILE A 81 -28.34 8.33 7.75
CA ILE A 81 -27.81 8.95 8.99
C ILE A 81 -28.86 8.94 10.09
N GLN A 82 -30.11 9.26 9.76
CA GLN A 82 -31.22 9.22 10.71
C GLN A 82 -31.49 7.79 11.20
N GLN A 83 -31.43 6.79 10.31
CA GLN A 83 -31.59 5.38 10.67
C GLN A 83 -30.49 4.93 11.63
N TRP A 84 -29.21 5.26 11.35
CA TRP A 84 -28.10 4.97 12.26
C TRP A 84 -28.26 5.66 13.61
N THR A 85 -28.62 6.94 13.61
CA THR A 85 -28.83 7.70 14.85
C THR A 85 -29.97 7.13 15.69
N THR A 86 -31.03 6.65 15.03
CA THR A 86 -32.18 6.01 15.69
C THR A 86 -31.79 4.63 16.25
N ALA A 87 -31.02 3.84 15.49
CA ALA A 87 -30.67 2.47 15.88
C ALA A 87 -29.53 2.41 16.92
N PHE A 88 -28.55 3.31 16.83
CA PHE A 88 -27.32 3.26 17.61
C PHE A 88 -27.11 4.45 18.54
N GLY A 89 -28.06 5.39 18.60
CA GLY A 89 -27.91 6.65 19.33
C GLY A 89 -27.08 7.68 18.56
N PRO A 90 -26.90 8.89 19.14
CA PRO A 90 -26.14 9.96 18.50
C PRO A 90 -24.65 9.62 18.37
N PRO A 91 -23.94 10.12 17.35
CA PRO A 91 -22.52 9.86 17.11
C PRO A 91 -21.59 10.07 18.30
N SER A 92 -21.93 11.01 19.18
CA SER A 92 -21.20 11.30 20.42
C SER A 92 -21.19 10.17 21.45
N THR A 93 -22.05 9.16 21.28
CA THR A 93 -22.17 7.99 22.17
C THR A 93 -21.56 6.72 21.58
N TRP A 94 -21.06 6.80 20.34
CA TRP A 94 -20.50 5.65 19.65
C TRP A 94 -19.12 5.31 20.20
N GLU A 95 -18.75 4.03 20.11
CA GLU A 95 -17.40 3.55 20.41
C GLU A 95 -16.39 4.30 19.53
N HIS A 96 -15.30 4.81 20.13
CA HIS A 96 -14.30 5.57 19.39
C HIS A 96 -13.40 4.67 18.54
N PRO A 97 -12.92 5.15 17.37
CA PRO A 97 -11.90 4.46 16.61
C PRO A 97 -10.58 4.37 17.38
N VAL A 98 -9.89 3.25 17.21
CA VAL A 98 -8.56 3.03 17.80
C VAL A 98 -7.50 3.15 16.72
N ASP A 99 -6.54 4.04 16.96
CA ASP A 99 -5.37 4.21 16.11
C ASP A 99 -4.36 3.07 16.34
N LEU A 100 -4.20 2.23 15.31
CA LEU A 100 -3.27 1.11 15.31
C LEU A 100 -1.83 1.53 14.95
N GLY A 101 -1.64 2.74 14.41
CA GLY A 101 -0.33 3.24 14.04
C GLY A 101 -0.27 3.82 12.63
N LEU A 102 0.95 4.28 12.28
CA LEU A 102 1.26 4.80 10.96
C LEU A 102 1.33 3.65 9.95
N GLY A 103 0.48 3.70 8.93
CA GLY A 103 0.59 2.90 7.71
C GLY A 103 1.39 3.63 6.65
N VAL A 104 2.23 2.90 5.91
CA VAL A 104 3.03 3.44 4.82
C VAL A 104 2.96 2.50 3.63
N LEU A 105 2.57 3.06 2.48
CA LEU A 105 2.71 2.38 1.19
C LEU A 105 3.81 3.08 0.41
N ARG A 106 4.80 2.29 -0.02
CA ARG A 106 5.86 2.73 -0.93
C ARG A 106 5.75 1.92 -2.20
N LYS A 107 5.62 2.60 -3.32
CA LYS A 107 5.90 1.96 -4.61
C LYS A 107 7.40 2.11 -4.84
N CYS A 108 8.12 0.98 -4.86
CA CYS A 108 9.51 0.99 -5.26
C CYS A 108 9.63 1.75 -6.59
N PRO A 109 10.63 2.63 -6.73
CA PRO A 109 10.88 3.24 -8.01
C PRO A 109 10.97 2.14 -9.06
N VAL A 110 10.13 2.25 -10.09
CA VAL A 110 10.23 1.35 -11.23
C VAL A 110 11.45 1.83 -12.00
N TYR A 111 12.54 1.11 -11.83
CA TYR A 111 13.66 1.17 -12.75
C TYR A 111 13.19 0.51 -14.03
N ASP A 112 13.06 1.29 -15.11
CA ASP A 112 13.00 0.65 -16.42
C ASP A 112 14.30 -0.15 -16.55
N ALA A 113 14.18 -1.44 -16.89
CA ALA A 113 15.32 -2.16 -17.39
C ALA A 113 15.94 -1.27 -18.48
N PRO A 114 17.26 -0.99 -18.42
CA PRO A 114 17.89 -0.09 -19.37
C PRO A 114 17.43 -0.50 -20.75
N LYS A 115 16.81 0.43 -21.49
CA LYS A 115 16.25 0.12 -22.81
C LYS A 115 17.37 -0.51 -23.61
N ARG A 116 17.24 -1.82 -23.89
CA ARG A 116 18.25 -2.57 -24.64
C ARG A 116 18.57 -1.74 -25.89
N PRO A 117 19.84 -1.36 -26.12
CA PRO A 117 20.19 -0.59 -27.30
C PRO A 117 19.59 -1.25 -28.53
N LYS A 118 18.94 -0.46 -29.39
CA LYS A 118 18.31 -1.00 -30.59
C LYS A 118 19.39 -1.68 -31.42
N LEU A 119 19.17 -2.97 -31.72
CA LEU A 119 20.06 -3.71 -32.61
C LEU A 119 20.20 -2.97 -33.94
N THR A 120 21.43 -2.84 -34.41
CA THR A 120 21.71 -2.31 -35.74
C THR A 120 21.06 -3.18 -36.81
N LYS A 121 20.80 -2.62 -38.00
CA LYS A 121 20.25 -3.38 -39.14
C LYS A 121 21.12 -4.61 -39.46
N ARG A 122 22.45 -4.50 -39.27
CA ARG A 122 23.41 -5.60 -39.46
C ARG A 122 23.22 -6.72 -38.44
N GLN A 123 23.12 -6.37 -37.15
CA GLN A 123 22.90 -7.36 -36.09
C GLN A 123 21.55 -8.06 -36.23
N LYS A 124 20.48 -7.34 -36.58
CA LYS A 124 19.16 -7.96 -36.85
C LYS A 124 19.21 -8.99 -37.97
N ARG A 125 19.94 -8.69 -39.05
CA ARG A 125 20.17 -9.65 -40.16
C ARG A 125 20.97 -10.85 -39.70
N ALA A 126 22.00 -10.66 -38.87
CA ALA A 126 22.81 -11.74 -38.32
C ALA A 126 21.98 -12.69 -37.42
N ILE A 127 21.10 -12.14 -36.57
CA ILE A 127 20.19 -12.94 -35.73
C ILE A 127 19.22 -13.73 -36.59
N LYS A 128 18.63 -13.09 -37.61
CA LYS A 128 17.74 -13.79 -38.55
C LYS A 128 18.46 -14.95 -39.25
N ALA A 129 19.66 -14.71 -39.77
CA ALA A 129 20.47 -15.75 -40.41
C ALA A 129 20.82 -16.88 -39.43
N LYS A 130 21.11 -16.56 -38.17
CA LYS A 130 21.40 -17.57 -37.14
C LYS A 130 20.16 -18.43 -36.82
N ARG A 131 18.96 -17.84 -36.84
CA ARG A 131 17.71 -18.58 -36.68
C ARG A 131 17.50 -19.58 -37.81
N GLU A 132 17.66 -19.14 -39.07
CA GLU A 132 17.57 -20.00 -40.26
C GLU A 132 18.62 -21.13 -40.22
N GLU A 133 19.83 -20.86 -39.72
CA GLU A 133 20.88 -21.88 -39.51
C GLU A 133 20.47 -22.93 -38.45
N LEU A 134 19.92 -22.48 -37.32
CA LEU A 134 19.47 -23.39 -36.25
C LEU A 134 18.27 -24.25 -36.67
N GLU A 135 17.33 -23.67 -37.43
CA GLU A 135 16.14 -24.35 -37.93
C GLU A 135 16.45 -25.37 -39.05
N SER A 136 17.54 -25.19 -39.80
CA SER A 136 17.95 -26.08 -40.90
C SER A 136 18.95 -27.17 -40.51
N SER A 137 19.44 -27.15 -39.27
CA SER A 137 20.37 -28.17 -38.76
C SER A 137 19.70 -29.54 -38.68
N THR A 138 20.19 -30.50 -39.48
CA THR A 138 19.66 -31.86 -39.58
C THR A 138 20.15 -32.80 -38.48
N ASP A 139 21.19 -32.40 -37.74
CA ASP A 139 21.91 -33.33 -36.87
C ASP A 139 21.22 -33.58 -35.55
N HIS A 140 20.41 -32.63 -35.03
CA HIS A 140 19.47 -32.84 -33.92
C HIS A 140 18.37 -31.78 -33.99
N ALA A 141 17.10 -32.20 -34.03
CA ALA A 141 15.97 -31.28 -33.98
C ALA A 141 15.96 -30.58 -32.62
N LEU A 142 16.38 -29.32 -32.60
CA LEU A 142 16.23 -28.45 -31.43
C LEU A 142 14.75 -28.12 -31.26
N ASP A 143 14.28 -28.13 -30.02
CA ASP A 143 12.95 -27.58 -29.73
C ASP A 143 12.97 -26.03 -29.81
N GLU A 144 11.79 -25.44 -29.88
CA GLU A 144 11.63 -23.97 -30.01
C GLU A 144 12.26 -23.20 -28.83
N GLN A 145 12.25 -23.79 -27.63
CA GLN A 145 12.84 -23.17 -26.43
C GLN A 145 14.37 -23.14 -26.51
N GLN A 146 14.98 -24.21 -27.02
CA GLN A 146 16.42 -24.30 -27.26
C GLN A 146 16.88 -23.32 -28.35
N ILE A 147 16.09 -23.16 -29.43
CA ILE A 147 16.37 -22.17 -30.48
C ILE A 147 16.33 -20.76 -29.90
N GLU A 148 15.30 -20.42 -29.11
CA GLU A 148 15.17 -19.09 -28.53
C GLU A 148 16.30 -18.78 -27.52
N GLN A 149 16.70 -19.76 -26.71
CA GLN A 149 17.84 -19.63 -25.80
C GLN A 149 19.16 -19.39 -26.57
N ALA A 150 19.39 -20.12 -27.66
CA ALA A 150 20.57 -19.95 -28.49
C ALA A 150 20.59 -18.58 -29.20
N LEU A 151 19.43 -18.10 -29.68
CA LEU A 151 19.30 -16.76 -30.26
C LEU A 151 19.55 -15.66 -29.25
N GLN A 152 19.04 -15.80 -28.01
CA GLN A 152 19.29 -14.84 -26.94
C GLN A 152 20.78 -14.78 -26.58
N GLN A 153 21.46 -15.93 -26.48
CA GLN A 153 22.92 -15.97 -26.26
C GLN A 153 23.69 -15.32 -27.41
N TYR A 154 23.30 -15.56 -28.65
CA TYR A 154 23.94 -14.98 -29.83
C TYR A 154 23.69 -13.47 -29.94
N GLU A 155 22.48 -12.99 -29.62
CA GLU A 155 22.17 -11.56 -29.52
C GLU A 155 23.09 -10.88 -28.49
N ASP A 156 23.31 -11.51 -27.34
CA ASP A 156 24.18 -10.98 -26.29
C ASP A 156 25.65 -10.97 -26.72
N GLN A 157 26.13 -11.98 -27.47
CA GLN A 157 27.46 -11.98 -28.07
C GLN A 157 27.64 -10.84 -29.08
N LEU A 158 26.66 -10.63 -29.96
CA LEU A 158 26.67 -9.54 -30.95
C LEU A 158 26.70 -8.14 -30.31
N ARG A 159 26.12 -8.01 -29.11
CA ARG A 159 26.15 -6.77 -28.33
C ARG A 159 27.52 -6.54 -27.70
N ARG A 160 28.11 -7.55 -27.05
CA ARG A 160 29.47 -7.47 -26.47
C ARG A 160 30.50 -7.12 -27.55
N ALA A 161 30.43 -7.79 -28.70
CA ALA A 161 31.35 -7.55 -29.82
C ALA A 161 31.22 -6.14 -30.43
N GLY A 162 30.06 -5.48 -30.29
CA GLY A 162 29.83 -4.13 -30.78
C GLY A 162 30.39 -3.03 -29.87
N GLY A 163 31.12 -3.37 -28.80
CA GLY A 163 31.53 -2.40 -27.78
C GLY A 163 30.35 -1.80 -27.00
N MET A 164 29.16 -2.40 -27.09
CA MET A 164 28.00 -2.05 -26.26
C MET A 164 28.08 -2.71 -24.88
N GLU A 165 29.27 -2.72 -24.28
CA GLU A 165 29.40 -2.92 -22.83
C GLU A 165 29.16 -1.59 -22.15
N THR A 166 27.89 -1.29 -21.94
CA THR A 166 27.51 -0.48 -20.80
C THR A 166 26.28 -1.13 -20.21
N ALA A 167 26.42 -1.64 -18.99
CA ALA A 167 25.32 -1.66 -18.07
C ALA A 167 24.89 -0.19 -17.92
N ALA A 168 24.07 0.29 -18.85
CA ALA A 168 23.49 1.61 -18.73
C ALA A 168 22.80 1.60 -17.38
N GLU A 169 23.25 2.48 -16.48
CA GLU A 169 22.67 2.55 -15.15
C GLU A 169 21.15 2.65 -15.31
N PRO A 170 20.39 1.82 -14.58
CA PRO A 170 18.95 1.83 -14.70
C PRO A 170 18.45 3.26 -14.48
N VAL A 171 17.86 3.85 -15.50
CA VAL A 171 17.42 5.24 -15.43
C VAL A 171 16.20 5.28 -14.53
N LEU A 172 16.34 5.93 -13.37
CA LEU A 172 15.25 6.20 -12.46
C LEU A 172 14.21 7.07 -13.17
N ARG A 173 13.11 6.46 -13.62
CA ARG A 173 12.05 7.19 -14.35
C ARG A 173 11.04 7.87 -13.46
N THR A 174 10.86 7.34 -12.26
CA THR A 174 9.86 7.83 -11.34
C THR A 174 10.45 7.80 -9.95
N PRO A 175 10.47 8.95 -9.24
CA PRO A 175 10.66 8.92 -7.79
C PRO A 175 9.64 7.93 -7.21
N GLY A 176 10.05 7.15 -6.20
CA GLY A 176 9.13 6.25 -5.52
C GLY A 176 7.91 7.03 -5.02
N CYS A 177 6.71 6.51 -5.26
CA CYS A 177 5.49 7.14 -4.75
C CYS A 177 5.28 6.66 -3.31
N THR A 178 4.91 7.57 -2.41
CA THR A 178 4.62 7.22 -1.01
C THR A 178 3.29 7.79 -0.56
N THR A 179 2.52 6.97 0.17
CA THR A 179 1.26 7.36 0.79
C THR A 179 1.35 7.07 2.29
N TYR A 180 1.04 8.09 3.11
CA TYR A 180 1.01 8.02 4.57
C TYR A 180 -0.43 8.10 5.08
N TYR A 181 -0.76 7.23 6.03
CA TYR A 181 -2.09 7.17 6.63
C TYR A 181 -2.02 6.57 8.03
N ARG A 182 -3.09 6.74 8.81
CA ARG A 182 -3.30 6.01 10.08
C ARG A 182 -4.19 4.82 9.82
N VAL A 183 -3.78 3.65 10.29
CA VAL A 183 -4.61 2.46 10.23
C VAL A 183 -5.52 2.46 11.44
N ILE A 184 -6.81 2.29 11.22
CA ILE A 184 -7.83 2.42 12.25
C ILE A 184 -8.53 1.08 12.48
N SER A 185 -8.55 0.63 13.73
CA SER A 185 -9.49 -0.41 14.17
C SER A 185 -10.76 0.26 14.65
N TRP A 186 -11.89 -0.07 14.04
CA TRP A 186 -13.17 0.48 14.46
C TRP A 186 -14.30 -0.54 14.34
N PRO A 187 -14.48 -1.42 15.34
CA PRO A 187 -15.54 -2.42 15.35
C PRO A 187 -16.94 -1.81 15.18
N PHE A 188 -17.21 -0.67 15.79
CA PHE A 188 -18.48 0.04 15.61
C PHE A 188 -18.67 0.54 14.17
N GLY A 189 -17.62 1.06 13.52
CA GLY A 189 -17.66 1.40 12.10
C GLY A 189 -18.03 0.21 11.20
N GLN A 190 -17.58 -1.00 11.54
CA GLN A 190 -17.99 -2.22 10.82
C GLN A 190 -19.47 -2.54 11.04
N ARG A 191 -20.02 -2.30 12.23
CA ARG A 191 -21.46 -2.49 12.51
C ARG A 191 -22.32 -1.54 11.68
N LEU A 192 -21.91 -0.27 11.54
CA LEU A 192 -22.58 0.70 10.67
C LEU A 192 -22.59 0.23 9.21
N ARG A 193 -21.45 -0.27 8.71
CA ARG A 193 -21.35 -0.84 7.36
C ARG A 193 -22.22 -2.08 7.19
N ALA A 194 -22.20 -2.99 8.17
CA ALA A 194 -23.00 -4.20 8.17
C ALA A 194 -24.51 -3.90 8.15
N SER A 195 -24.97 -2.83 8.81
CA SER A 195 -26.38 -2.42 8.77
C SER A 195 -26.83 -1.93 7.38
N MET A 196 -25.90 -1.73 6.46
CA MET A 196 -26.16 -1.42 5.05
C MET A 196 -25.85 -2.61 4.13
N ASP A 197 -25.61 -3.81 4.65
CA ASP A 197 -25.13 -4.97 3.88
C ASP A 197 -23.86 -4.64 3.06
N LEU A 198 -22.95 -3.83 3.62
CA LEU A 198 -21.65 -3.56 3.02
C LEU A 198 -20.61 -4.54 3.59
N PRO A 199 -19.65 -5.02 2.76
CA PRO A 199 -18.59 -5.87 3.24
C PRO A 199 -17.68 -5.12 4.24
N PRO A 200 -16.98 -5.84 5.13
CA PRO A 200 -16.00 -5.23 6.01
C PRO A 200 -14.84 -4.61 5.21
N VAL A 201 -14.25 -3.54 5.73
CA VAL A 201 -13.09 -2.85 5.11
C VAL A 201 -12.07 -2.40 6.15
N SER A 202 -10.82 -2.21 5.75
CA SER A 202 -9.83 -1.55 6.59
C SER A 202 -10.07 -0.04 6.63
N PHE A 203 -10.38 0.49 7.81
CA PHE A 203 -10.50 1.94 8.01
C PHE A 203 -9.14 2.59 8.09
N HIS A 204 -9.03 3.79 7.52
CA HIS A 204 -7.81 4.58 7.56
C HIS A 204 -8.11 6.07 7.50
N ILE A 205 -7.19 6.88 8.02
CA ILE A 205 -7.17 8.33 7.88
C ILE A 205 -5.98 8.69 6.98
N THR A 206 -6.23 9.29 5.82
CA THR A 206 -5.13 9.72 4.95
C THR A 206 -4.43 10.94 5.54
N ILE A 207 -3.12 10.85 5.75
CA ILE A 207 -2.31 11.98 6.25
C ILE A 207 -1.81 12.83 5.08
N GLY A 208 -1.18 12.18 4.11
CA GLY A 208 -0.63 12.82 2.92
C GLY A 208 -0.15 11.78 1.90
N PHE A 209 -0.04 12.17 0.64
CA PHE A 209 0.34 11.25 -0.43
C PHE A 209 1.03 11.94 -1.60
N ASP A 210 1.84 11.16 -2.34
CA ASP A 210 2.39 11.54 -3.64
C ASP A 210 1.26 11.63 -4.70
N PRO A 211 1.21 12.65 -5.58
CA PRO A 211 0.11 12.83 -6.53
C PRO A 211 -0.19 11.61 -7.41
N LYS A 212 0.79 10.73 -7.62
CA LYS A 212 0.59 9.42 -8.23
C LYS A 212 0.14 8.42 -7.17
N ASP A 213 -1.00 8.73 -6.54
CA ASP A 213 -1.52 8.01 -5.37
C ASP A 213 -1.55 6.49 -5.60
N ILE A 214 -1.29 5.76 -4.53
CA ILE A 214 -1.26 4.31 -4.54
C ILE A 214 -2.61 3.80 -4.04
N HIS A 215 -3.46 3.37 -4.97
CA HIS A 215 -4.74 2.71 -4.68
C HIS A 215 -4.56 1.23 -4.32
N LEU A 216 -3.67 0.94 -3.36
CA LEU A 216 -3.54 -0.40 -2.76
C LEU A 216 -4.34 -0.46 -1.46
N ASP A 217 -4.50 -1.68 -0.94
CA ASP A 217 -5.15 -1.88 0.35
C ASP A 217 -4.37 -1.18 1.48
N LYS A 218 -5.12 -0.50 2.35
CA LYS A 218 -4.62 0.36 3.44
C LYS A 218 -4.98 -0.26 4.80
N GLY A 219 -4.63 -1.53 4.98
CA GLY A 219 -4.94 -2.33 6.16
C GLY A 219 -3.80 -2.48 7.17
N PRO A 220 -3.99 -3.23 8.26
CA PRO A 220 -2.97 -3.46 9.29
C PRO A 220 -1.67 -4.06 8.78
N ALA A 221 -1.71 -4.83 7.69
CA ALA A 221 -0.52 -5.38 7.05
C ALA A 221 0.49 -4.29 6.64
N THR A 222 0.06 -3.06 6.43
CA THR A 222 0.89 -1.95 5.94
C THR A 222 1.47 -1.07 7.04
N LEU A 223 1.22 -1.38 8.31
CA LEU A 223 1.78 -0.65 9.45
C LEU A 223 3.31 -0.56 9.34
N ALA A 224 3.86 0.64 9.43
CA ALA A 224 5.28 0.92 9.29
C ALA A 224 6.12 0.12 10.29
N LEU A 225 5.62 -0.03 11.52
CA LEU A 225 6.28 -0.81 12.57
C LEU A 225 6.41 -2.30 12.20
N LEU A 226 5.53 -2.84 11.38
CA LEU A 226 5.54 -4.23 10.91
C LEU A 226 6.42 -4.45 9.67
N GLN A 227 6.94 -3.37 9.08
CA GLN A 227 7.84 -3.42 7.92
C GLN A 227 9.31 -3.33 8.32
N GLN A 228 9.60 -3.16 9.61
CA GLN A 228 10.95 -3.03 10.12
C GLN A 228 11.61 -4.40 10.26
N THR A 229 12.92 -4.46 10.00
CA THR A 229 13.74 -5.66 10.17
C THR A 229 14.50 -5.67 11.49
N GLU A 230 14.47 -4.57 12.22
CA GLU A 230 15.15 -4.38 13.50
C GLU A 230 14.13 -4.40 14.65
N PRO A 231 14.56 -4.75 15.88
CA PRO A 231 13.71 -4.64 17.06
C PRO A 231 13.23 -3.21 17.31
N LEU A 232 12.05 -3.10 17.93
CA LEU A 232 11.47 -1.82 18.30
C LEU A 232 12.08 -1.34 19.63
N ASP A 233 12.38 -0.04 19.72
CA ASP A 233 12.81 0.56 20.98
C ASP A 233 11.69 0.52 22.06
N ASP A 234 10.43 0.55 21.62
CA ASP A 234 9.24 0.41 22.46
C ASP A 234 8.29 -0.68 21.90
N PRO A 235 8.06 -1.79 22.62
CA PRO A 235 7.15 -2.86 22.19
C PRO A 235 5.68 -2.58 22.51
N VAL A 236 5.33 -1.51 23.23
CA VAL A 236 3.93 -1.17 23.58
C VAL A 236 2.99 -1.14 22.35
N PRO A 237 3.39 -0.61 21.18
CA PRO A 237 2.58 -0.70 19.97
C PRO A 237 2.25 -2.14 19.54
N LEU A 238 3.18 -3.10 19.69
CA LEU A 238 2.92 -4.50 19.35
C LEU A 238 1.92 -5.16 20.31
N TYR A 239 1.97 -4.82 21.59
CA TYR A 239 0.98 -5.29 22.56
C TYR A 239 -0.41 -4.73 22.27
N ARG A 240 -0.49 -3.46 21.84
CA ARG A 240 -1.75 -2.87 21.37
C ARG A 240 -2.28 -3.63 20.15
N LEU A 241 -1.42 -3.99 19.18
CA LEU A 241 -1.87 -4.77 18.03
C LEU A 241 -2.41 -6.15 18.44
N ALA A 242 -1.86 -6.78 19.47
CA ALA A 242 -2.32 -8.08 19.97
C ALA A 242 -3.82 -8.06 20.31
N THR A 243 -4.30 -6.99 20.96
CA THR A 243 -5.70 -6.87 21.38
C THR A 243 -6.66 -6.69 20.20
N HIS A 244 -6.16 -6.30 19.03
CA HIS A 244 -6.95 -6.11 17.81
C HIS A 244 -6.73 -7.20 16.77
N ALA A 245 -5.70 -8.04 16.89
CA ALA A 245 -5.33 -9.03 15.87
C ALA A 245 -6.45 -10.05 15.60
N THR A 246 -7.27 -10.36 16.61
CA THR A 246 -8.42 -11.27 16.48
C THR A 246 -9.53 -10.73 15.57
N ALA A 247 -9.55 -9.42 15.28
CA ALA A 247 -10.47 -8.84 14.30
C ALA A 247 -9.98 -9.02 12.85
N TYR A 248 -8.74 -9.48 12.64
CA TYR A 248 -8.09 -9.60 11.34
C TYR A 248 -7.63 -11.04 11.06
N THR A 249 -8.37 -12.04 11.54
CA THR A 249 -8.00 -13.47 11.39
C THR A 249 -7.88 -13.94 9.95
N SER A 250 -8.50 -13.23 9.00
CA SER A 250 -8.42 -13.52 7.56
C SER A 250 -7.29 -12.77 6.85
N ASP A 251 -6.64 -11.79 7.49
CA ASP A 251 -5.53 -11.04 6.90
C ASP A 251 -4.21 -11.76 7.19
N ILE A 252 -3.93 -12.81 6.40
CA ILE A 252 -2.76 -13.66 6.56
C ILE A 252 -1.46 -12.84 6.46
N LEU A 253 -1.41 -11.83 5.59
CA LEU A 253 -0.22 -10.99 5.44
C LEU A 253 0.04 -10.17 6.70
N PHE A 254 -1.00 -9.56 7.28
CA PHE A 254 -0.90 -8.86 8.56
C PHE A 254 -0.42 -9.80 9.66
N LEU A 255 -1.08 -10.95 9.84
CA LEU A 255 -0.73 -11.89 10.90
C LEU A 255 0.71 -12.40 10.79
N THR A 256 1.16 -12.68 9.57
CA THR A 256 2.55 -13.10 9.30
C THR A 256 3.54 -12.00 9.67
N ARG A 257 3.30 -10.76 9.26
CA ARG A 257 4.17 -9.62 9.60
C ARG A 257 4.17 -9.33 11.10
N TYR A 258 3.01 -9.42 11.73
CA TYR A 258 2.85 -9.26 13.17
C TYR A 258 3.65 -10.31 13.94
N PHE A 259 3.51 -11.59 13.58
CA PHE A 259 4.29 -12.68 14.19
C PHE A 259 5.80 -12.48 14.04
N ASN A 260 6.26 -12.05 12.85
CA ASN A 260 7.67 -11.77 12.62
C ASN A 260 8.17 -10.61 13.50
N ALA A 261 7.39 -9.53 13.60
CA ALA A 261 7.73 -8.40 14.47
C ALA A 261 7.81 -8.81 15.94
N CYS A 262 6.85 -9.61 16.44
CA CYS A 262 6.91 -10.17 17.79
C CYS A 262 8.16 -11.03 17.99
N SER A 263 8.49 -11.91 17.03
CA SER A 263 9.64 -12.80 17.12
C SER A 263 10.97 -12.04 17.18
N ILE A 264 11.13 -10.98 16.37
CA ILE A 264 12.32 -10.13 16.38
C ILE A 264 12.52 -9.49 17.77
N ASN A 265 11.44 -9.01 18.39
CA ASN A 265 11.48 -8.33 19.69
C ASN A 265 11.67 -9.32 20.86
N ASP A 266 11.13 -10.54 20.78
CA ASP A 266 11.28 -11.56 21.82
C ASP A 266 12.70 -12.15 21.87
N VAL A 267 13.34 -12.36 20.72
CA VAL A 267 14.74 -12.85 20.67
C VAL A 267 15.70 -11.90 21.39
N GLU A 268 15.51 -10.59 21.29
CA GLU A 268 16.31 -9.63 22.04
C GLU A 268 16.05 -9.73 23.55
N HIS A 269 14.78 -9.86 23.95
CA HIS A 269 14.40 -10.02 25.36
C HIS A 269 15.02 -11.28 25.97
N LEU A 270 14.92 -12.42 25.29
CA LEU A 270 15.40 -13.72 25.77
C LEU A 270 16.92 -13.82 25.79
N THR A 271 17.63 -13.20 24.85
CA THR A 271 19.09 -13.35 24.78
C THR A 271 19.83 -12.44 25.75
N GLY A 272 19.18 -11.41 26.32
CA GLY A 272 19.79 -10.41 27.22
C GLY A 272 20.97 -9.64 26.61
N LYS A 273 21.37 -9.99 25.40
CA LYS A 273 22.39 -9.36 24.60
C LYS A 273 21.66 -8.34 23.75
N LYS A 274 21.66 -7.08 24.21
CA LYS A 274 21.50 -5.97 23.26
C LYS A 274 22.52 -6.25 22.17
N ARG A 275 22.07 -6.54 20.94
CA ARG A 275 22.97 -6.70 19.80
C ARG A 275 23.80 -5.44 19.76
N GLU A 276 25.10 -5.54 20.09
CA GLU A 276 25.99 -4.40 20.00
C GLU A 276 25.96 -3.95 18.54
N ARG A 277 25.29 -2.82 18.30
CA ARG A 277 25.15 -2.23 16.97
C ARG A 277 26.54 -1.79 16.52
N LYS A 278 27.29 -2.69 15.89
CA LYS A 278 28.42 -2.29 15.04
C LYS A 278 27.80 -1.66 13.79
N VAL A 279 27.42 -0.39 13.90
CA VAL A 279 27.04 0.45 12.77
C VAL A 279 28.26 0.58 11.89
N LYS A 280 28.45 -0.38 10.97
CA LYS A 280 29.35 -0.18 9.83
C LYS A 280 28.58 0.73 8.89
N SER A 281 28.80 2.04 8.99
CA SER A 281 28.35 2.99 7.99
C SER A 281 29.12 2.75 6.69
N LYS A 282 28.72 1.73 5.93
CA LYS A 282 28.97 1.70 4.50
C LYS A 282 27.74 2.27 3.85
N VAL A 283 27.80 3.57 3.57
CA VAL A 283 26.96 4.20 2.56
C VAL A 283 27.33 3.52 1.25
N GLY A 284 26.46 2.63 0.80
CA GLY A 284 26.58 1.86 -0.42
C GLY A 284 25.21 1.31 -0.74
N ASP A 285 24.53 1.98 -1.66
CA ASP A 285 23.19 1.68 -2.12
C ASP A 285 23.11 0.29 -2.75
N ASP A 286 22.70 -0.72 -1.98
CA ASP A 286 22.27 -2.00 -2.54
C ASP A 286 21.00 -2.48 -1.81
N CYS A 287 19.87 -2.27 -2.47
CA CYS A 287 18.56 -2.72 -2.04
C CYS A 287 18.42 -4.22 -2.37
N VAL A 288 18.92 -5.09 -1.50
CA VAL A 288 18.71 -6.55 -1.62
C VAL A 288 17.40 -6.92 -0.95
N ILE A 289 16.34 -7.08 -1.75
CA ILE A 289 15.11 -7.74 -1.31
C ILE A 289 15.41 -9.24 -1.22
N SER A 290 15.68 -9.72 0.00
CA SER A 290 15.76 -11.16 0.28
C SER A 290 14.37 -11.64 0.67
N PHE A 291 13.74 -12.46 -0.18
CA PHE A 291 12.59 -13.26 0.22
C PHE A 291 13.12 -14.51 0.95
N PHE A 292 12.87 -14.61 2.24
CA PHE A 292 12.86 -15.90 2.93
C PHE A 292 11.39 -16.34 3.02
N LEU A 293 11.07 -17.42 2.31
CA LEU A 293 9.90 -18.26 2.55
C LEU A 293 10.26 -19.28 3.64
#